data_AF-X1VC97-F1
#
_entry.id   AF-X1VC97-F1
#
_cell.length_a   1.000
_cell.length_b   1.000
_cell.length_c   1.000
_cell.angle_alpha   90.00
_cell.angle_beta   90.00
_cell.angle_gamma   90.00
#
_symmetry.space_group_name_H-M   'P 1'
#
loop_
_entity.id
_entity.type
_entity.pdbx_description
1 polymer ?
#
loop_
_entity_poly.entity_id
_entity_poly.type
_entity_poly.pdbx_seq_one_letter_code
_entity_poly.pdbx_strand_id
1 'polypeptide(L)'
;MPLKGIIGTDFPKVRKDIKQFEDPLGSGTQLMALPKIDLDVAILHVPYADEFGNGNIAGAVWLDDDMAKTAKKTIITCEKLVETEDIRYLPGKAQLPMQNLTL
;
A
#
# COMPACT_ATOMS: atom_id res chain seq x y z
N MET A 1 9.57 5.52 8.40
CA MET A 1 8.64 6.67 8.48
C MET A 1 8.62 7.19 9.91
N PRO A 2 8.67 8.51 10.16
CA PRO A 2 8.51 9.09 11.50
C PRO A 2 7.03 9.18 11.90
N LEU A 3 6.71 8.82 13.14
CA LEU A 3 5.33 8.85 13.68
C LEU A 3 5.30 9.30 15.14
N LYS A 4 4.28 10.09 15.51
CA LYS A 4 4.04 10.52 16.90
C LYS A 4 3.01 9.66 17.64
N GLY A 5 2.04 9.09 16.93
CA GLY A 5 0.83 8.48 17.52
C GLY A 5 1.03 7.24 18.39
N ILE A 6 2.19 6.58 18.31
CA ILE A 6 2.49 5.37 19.11
C ILE A 6 3.30 5.66 20.37
N ILE A 7 3.67 6.93 20.62
CA ILE A 7 4.41 7.33 21.83
C ILE A 7 3.48 7.21 23.04
N GLY A 8 3.99 6.61 24.12
CA GLY A 8 3.21 6.37 25.36
C GLY A 8 2.41 5.07 25.35
N THR A 9 2.51 4.28 24.28
CA THR A 9 1.92 2.94 24.22
C THR A 9 2.94 1.87 24.59
N ASP A 10 2.46 0.64 24.82
CA ASP A 10 3.32 -0.52 25.10
C ASP A 10 3.95 -1.15 23.84
N PHE A 11 3.77 -0.55 22.65
CA PHE A 11 4.38 -1.03 21.39
C PHE A 11 5.90 -1.26 21.48
N PRO A 12 6.71 -0.40 22.13
CA PRO A 12 8.15 -0.63 22.26
C PRO A 12 8.51 -1.91 23.05
N LYS A 13 7.61 -2.41 23.91
CA LYS A 13 7.84 -3.67 24.65
C LYS A 13 7.67 -4.90 23.76
N VAL A 14 6.80 -4.81 22.76
CA VAL A 14 6.47 -5.93 21.85
C VAL A 14 7.35 -5.89 20.59
N ARG A 15 7.61 -4.70 20.05
CA ARG A 15 8.29 -4.50 18.77
C ARG A 15 9.59 -3.70 18.97
N LYS A 16 10.72 -4.41 19.14
CA LYS A 16 12.03 -3.82 19.46
C LYS A 16 12.72 -3.09 18.29
N ASP A 17 12.18 -3.24 17.09
CA ASP A 17 12.62 -2.57 15.86
C ASP A 17 12.08 -1.14 15.74
N ILE A 18 11.04 -0.78 16.50
CA ILE A 18 10.59 0.61 16.62
C ILE A 18 11.46 1.34 17.64
N LYS A 19 12.05 2.46 17.23
CA LYS A 19 12.94 3.25 18.09
C LYS A 19 12.44 4.69 18.22
N GLN A 20 12.59 5.25 19.41
CA GLN A 20 12.36 6.67 19.63
C GLN A 20 13.61 7.46 19.24
N PHE A 21 13.42 8.60 18.60
CA PHE A 21 14.48 9.54 18.24
C PHE A 21 13.96 10.98 18.32
N GLU A 22 14.88 11.92 18.52
CA GLU A 22 14.56 13.34 18.49
C GLU A 22 14.53 13.86 17.05
N ASP A 23 13.60 14.78 16.76
CA ASP A 23 13.51 15.41 15.45
C ASP A 23 14.86 16.05 15.02
N PRO A 24 15.48 15.56 13.94
CA PRO A 24 16.77 16.05 13.47
C PRO A 24 16.71 17.48 12.92
N LEU A 25 15.51 18.03 12.68
CA LEU A 25 15.31 19.40 12.18
C LEU A 25 15.25 20.44 13.30
N GLY A 26 15.46 20.03 14.56
CA GLY A 26 15.62 20.96 15.68
C GLY A 26 14.32 21.41 16.33
N SER A 27 13.19 20.73 16.09
CA SER A 27 11.94 21.03 16.83
C SER A 27 11.96 20.53 18.28
N GLY A 28 12.94 19.71 18.67
CA GLY A 28 13.02 19.07 19.99
C GLY A 28 11.94 18.02 20.25
N THR A 29 11.10 17.71 19.25
CA THR A 29 9.99 16.77 19.39
C THR A 29 10.49 15.34 19.32
N GLN A 30 10.05 14.51 20.27
CA GLN A 30 10.31 13.08 20.23
C GLN A 30 9.38 12.39 19.20
N LEU A 31 9.96 11.59 18.33
CA LEU A 31 9.30 10.85 17.25
C LEU A 31 9.68 9.38 17.31
N MET A 32 8.84 8.52 16.72
CA MET A 32 9.09 7.10 16.61
C MET A 32 9.45 6.75 15.17
N ALA A 33 10.57 6.06 14.99
CA ALA A 33 11.00 5.53 13.71
C ALA A 33 10.38 4.15 13.50
N LEU A 34 9.51 4.04 12.50
CA LEU A 34 9.01 2.75 12.03
C LEU A 34 9.89 2.26 10.88
N PRO A 35 10.35 0.99 10.92
CA PRO A 35 11.02 0.38 9.80
C PRO A 35 10.06 0.27 8.60
N LYS A 36 10.63 0.21 7.39
CA LYS A 36 9.85 -0.05 6.18
C LYS A 36 9.17 -1.43 6.26
N ILE A 37 8.04 -1.55 5.57
CA ILE A 37 7.38 -2.84 5.39
C ILE A 37 7.87 -3.39 4.05
N ASP A 38 8.60 -4.51 4.07
CA ASP A 38 9.03 -5.21 2.86
C ASP A 38 8.00 -6.30 2.55
N LEU A 39 7.16 -6.07 1.52
CA LEU A 39 6.18 -7.05 1.07
C LEU A 39 6.76 -7.93 -0.04
N ASP A 40 6.70 -9.24 0.15
CA ASP A 40 7.07 -10.19 -0.92
C ASP A 40 5.92 -10.38 -1.92
N VAL A 41 4.69 -10.53 -1.42
CA VAL A 41 3.49 -10.71 -2.25
C VAL A 41 2.33 -9.87 -1.70
N ALA A 42 1.68 -9.10 -2.57
CA ALA A 42 0.38 -8.47 -2.30
C ALA A 42 -0.71 -9.18 -3.10
N ILE A 43 -1.82 -9.51 -2.44
CA ILE A 43 -3.02 -10.07 -3.09
C ILE A 43 -4.12 -9.05 -2.95
N LEU A 44 -4.65 -8.57 -4.08
CA LEU A 44 -5.65 -7.50 -4.13
C LEU A 44 -6.90 -8.01 -4.83
N HIS A 45 -8.07 -7.60 -4.35
CA HIS A 45 -9.35 -7.93 -4.98
C HIS A 45 -9.99 -6.67 -5.53
N VAL A 46 -10.21 -6.63 -6.84
CA VAL A 46 -10.76 -5.46 -7.54
C VAL A 46 -12.00 -5.84 -8.33
N PRO A 47 -12.97 -4.93 -8.51
CA PRO A 47 -14.14 -5.24 -9.34
C PRO A 47 -13.77 -5.55 -10.81
N TYR A 48 -12.86 -4.77 -11.39
CA TYR A 48 -12.46 -4.92 -12.79
C TYR A 48 -10.95 -4.93 -12.95
N ALA A 49 -10.44 -5.81 -13.81
CA ALA A 49 -9.04 -5.82 -14.22
C ALA A 49 -8.92 -6.18 -15.71
N ASP A 50 -7.76 -5.92 -16.31
CA ASP A 50 -7.43 -6.38 -17.67
C ASP A 50 -6.39 -7.50 -17.68
N GLU A 51 -6.17 -8.10 -18.85
CA GLU A 51 -5.18 -9.18 -19.05
C GLU A 51 -3.72 -8.73 -18.97
N PHE A 52 -3.46 -7.43 -18.83
CA PHE A 52 -2.13 -6.88 -18.62
C PHE A 52 -1.85 -6.57 -17.14
N GLY A 53 -2.84 -6.78 -16.27
CA GLY A 53 -2.71 -6.55 -14.85
C GLY A 53 -2.96 -5.11 -14.43
N ASN A 54 -3.68 -4.33 -15.22
CA ASN A 54 -4.27 -3.08 -14.76
C ASN A 54 -5.54 -3.41 -13.97
N GLY A 55 -5.64 -2.87 -12.75
CA GLY A 55 -6.82 -3.01 -11.90
C GLY A 55 -7.56 -1.69 -11.73
N ASN A 56 -8.89 -1.72 -11.80
CA ASN A 56 -9.73 -0.56 -11.49
C ASN A 56 -10.39 -0.76 -10.13
N ILE A 57 -10.10 0.16 -9.20
CA ILE A 57 -10.75 0.20 -7.89
C ILE A 57 -11.90 1.20 -7.95
N ALA A 58 -13.13 0.71 -8.14
CA ALA A 58 -14.33 1.53 -8.12
C ALA A 58 -14.67 2.06 -6.71
N GLY A 59 -14.25 1.33 -5.67
CA GLY A 59 -14.54 1.60 -4.27
C GLY A 59 -13.47 2.45 -3.55
N ALA A 60 -13.45 2.34 -2.22
CA ALA A 60 -12.40 2.95 -1.41
C ALA A 60 -11.06 2.22 -1.62
N VAL A 61 -9.99 3.00 -1.83
CA VAL A 61 -8.66 2.51 -2.25
C VAL A 61 -7.79 2.07 -1.08
N TRP A 62 -8.09 2.52 0.14
CA TRP A 62 -7.38 2.20 1.37
C TRP A 62 -5.86 2.13 1.22
N LEU A 63 -5.28 0.94 1.40
CA LEU A 63 -3.85 0.65 1.28
C LEU A 63 -3.55 -0.19 0.04
N ASP A 64 -4.55 -0.50 -0.78
CA ASP A 64 -4.43 -1.40 -1.93
C ASP A 64 -3.36 -0.90 -2.91
N ASP A 65 -3.38 0.39 -3.22
CA ASP A 65 -2.39 1.04 -4.09
C ASP A 65 -0.98 1.05 -3.47
N ASP A 66 -0.86 1.35 -2.18
CA ASP A 66 0.42 1.34 -1.47
C ASP A 66 1.01 -0.07 -1.37
N MET A 67 0.17 -1.07 -1.13
CA MET A 67 0.55 -2.49 -1.09
C MET A 67 0.99 -2.98 -2.48
N ALA A 68 0.26 -2.62 -3.53
CA ALA A 68 0.61 -2.96 -4.91
C ALA A 68 2.00 -2.42 -5.29
N LYS A 69 2.30 -1.19 -4.88
CA LYS A 69 3.59 -0.51 -5.15
C LYS A 69 4.75 -1.05 -4.31
N THR A 70 4.47 -1.44 -3.07
CA THR A 70 5.52 -1.89 -2.13
C THR A 70 5.90 -3.35 -2.34
N ALA A 71 4.97 -4.18 -2.83
CA ALA A 71 5.21 -5.60 -3.01
C ALA A 71 6.14 -5.91 -4.19
N LYS A 72 7.01 -6.92 -4.00
CA LYS A 72 7.85 -7.47 -5.07
C LYS A 72 7.02 -8.17 -6.14
N LYS A 73 5.90 -8.79 -5.75
CA LYS A 73 4.92 -9.41 -6.64
C LYS A 73 3.52 -9.00 -6.21
N THR A 74 2.69 -8.64 -7.17
CA THR A 74 1.28 -8.35 -6.91
C THR A 74 0.42 -9.32 -7.70
N ILE A 75 -0.56 -9.92 -7.04
CA ILE A 75 -1.56 -10.81 -7.63
C ILE A 75 -2.90 -10.09 -7.51
N ILE A 76 -3.57 -9.89 -8.63
CA ILE A 76 -4.90 -9.29 -8.65
C ILE A 76 -5.93 -10.38 -8.93
N THR A 77 -6.93 -10.43 -8.07
CA THR A 77 -8.17 -11.17 -8.32
C THR A 77 -9.24 -10.16 -8.72
N CYS A 78 -10.05 -10.49 -9.74
CA CYS A 78 -11.10 -9.59 -10.18
C CYS A 78 -12.46 -10.28 -10.31
N GLU A 79 -13.53 -9.50 -10.19
CA GLU A 79 -14.89 -9.99 -10.46
C GLU A 79 -15.13 -10.13 -11.97
N LYS A 80 -14.57 -9.20 -12.76
CA LYS A 80 -14.68 -9.22 -14.21
C LYS A 80 -13.39 -8.76 -14.91
N LEU A 81 -12.93 -9.58 -15.84
CA LEU A 81 -11.90 -9.18 -16.80
C LEU A 81 -12.53 -8.28 -17.88
N VAL A 82 -11.90 -7.15 -18.16
CA VAL A 82 -12.33 -6.16 -19.17
C VAL A 82 -11.21 -5.89 -20.16
N GLU A 83 -11.56 -5.37 -21.33
CA GLU A 83 -10.59 -4.91 -22.31
C GLU A 83 -9.83 -3.68 -21.76
N THR A 84 -8.55 -3.54 -22.11
CA THR A 84 -7.71 -2.42 -21.64
C THR A 84 -8.24 -1.05 -22.09
N GLU A 85 -8.96 -0.98 -23.21
CA GLU A 85 -9.60 0.28 -23.62
C GLU A 85 -10.76 0.65 -22.70
N ASP A 86 -11.55 -0.33 -22.26
CA ASP A 86 -12.72 -0.13 -21.41
C ASP A 86 -12.33 0.31 -20.00
N ILE A 87 -11.19 -0.15 -19.48
CA ILE A 87 -10.77 0.11 -18.09
C ILE A 87 -10.64 1.61 -17.77
N ARG A 88 -10.33 2.41 -18.80
CA ARG A 88 -10.16 3.88 -18.70
C ARG A 88 -11.48 4.63 -18.55
N TYR A 89 -12.57 4.03 -19.01
CA TYR A 89 -13.91 4.61 -18.96
C TYR A 89 -14.71 4.14 -17.75
N LEU A 90 -14.20 3.15 -17.02
CA LEU A 90 -14.83 2.65 -15.81
C LEU A 90 -14.73 3.68 -14.67
N PRO A 91 -15.78 3.82 -13.84
CA PRO A 91 -15.77 4.70 -12.68
C PRO A 91 -14.83 4.13 -11.62
N GLY A 92 -13.57 4.57 -11.62
CA GLY A 92 -12.54 4.18 -10.66
C GLY A 92 -12.10 5.36 -9.79
N LYS A 93 -11.92 5.12 -8.48
CA LYS A 93 -11.25 6.09 -7.59
C LYS A 93 -9.72 5.96 -7.63
N ALA A 94 -9.21 4.79 -7.99
CA ALA A 94 -7.81 4.58 -8.33
C ALA A 94 -7.66 3.52 -9.43
N GLN A 95 -6.56 3.64 -10.17
CA GLN A 95 -6.06 2.61 -11.06
C GLN A 95 -4.81 2.01 -10.43
N LEU A 96 -4.72 0.69 -10.42
CA LEU A 96 -3.50 -0.05 -10.12
C LEU A 96 -2.79 -0.29 -11.45
N PRO A 97 -1.78 0.52 -11.81
CA PRO A 97 -1.04 0.31 -13.05
C PRO A 97 -0.20 -0.97 -12.98
N MET A 98 0.00 -1.62 -14.12
CA MET A 98 0.96 -2.70 -14.26
C MET A 98 2.38 -2.20 -13.89
N GLN A 99 2.91 -2.67 -12.77
CA GLN A 99 4.28 -2.36 -12.31
C GLN A 99 5.06 -3.63 -12.00
N ASN A 100 4.56 -4.43 -11.04
CA ASN A 100 5.16 -5.69 -10.58
C ASN A 100 4.14 -6.85 -10.61
N LEU A 101 3.16 -6.78 -11.51
CA LEU A 101 2.02 -7.68 -11.50
C LEU A 101 2.32 -9.03 -12.16
N THR A 102 1.85 -10.11 -11.55
CA THR A 102 1.78 -11.44 -12.17
C THR A 102 0.34 -11.92 -12.04
N LEU A 103 -0.28 -12.24 -13.17
CA LEU A 103 -1.63 -12.80 -13.25
C LEU A 103 -1.64 -14.27 -12.81
#